data_AF-A0A1Y3ANB8-F1
#
_entry.id   AF-A0A1Y3ANB8-F1
#
_cell.length_a   1.000
_cell.length_b   1.000
_cell.length_c   1.000
_cell.angle_alpha   90.00
_cell.angle_beta   90.00
_cell.angle_gamma   90.00
#
_symmetry.space_group_name_H-M   'P 1'
#
loop_
_entity.id
_entity.type
_entity.pdbx_description
1 polymer ?
#
loop_
_entity_poly.entity_id
_entity_poly.type
_entity_poly.pdbx_seq_one_letter_code
_entity_poly.pdbx_strand_id
1 'polypeptide(L)'
;MAIDIDKIKVFGKFLDPKSDKKPMTGKKCLILIRSDDETIDKSILKQSIKCQVDGPTKPDVLWSTAISEPDIDERTIVGYFVPTKPGKHLLTVKCQGKKLSGSPFEYNVGGDCLDINKLLEKVC
;
A
#
# COMPACT_ATOMS: atom_id res chain seq x y z
N MET A 1 17.86 -7.05 16.60
CA MET A 1 17.05 -5.82 16.53
C MET A 1 15.58 -6.22 16.57
N ALA A 2 14.88 -5.85 17.63
CA ALA A 2 13.43 -6.04 17.70
C ALA A 2 12.79 -4.77 17.15
N ILE A 3 12.03 -4.89 16.06
CA ILE A 3 11.20 -3.79 15.57
C ILE A 3 9.87 -3.83 16.30
N ASP A 4 9.51 -2.72 16.94
CA ASP A 4 8.23 -2.59 17.61
C ASP A 4 7.15 -2.28 16.58
N ILE A 5 6.21 -3.21 16.39
CA ILE A 5 5.17 -3.10 15.38
C ILE A 5 4.05 -2.14 15.77
N ASP A 6 3.86 -1.88 17.06
CA ASP A 6 2.86 -0.94 17.55
C ASP A 6 3.29 0.52 17.28
N LYS A 7 4.59 0.76 17.16
CA LYS A 7 5.15 2.03 16.67
C LYS A 7 5.06 2.23 15.16
N ILE A 8 4.66 1.20 14.39
CA ILE A 8 4.52 1.31 12.94
C ILE A 8 3.09 1.70 12.59
N LYS A 9 2.95 2.83 11.90
CA LYS A 9 1.68 3.34 11.40
C LYS A 9 1.60 3.16 9.88
N VAL A 10 0.55 2.51 9.43
CA VAL A 10 0.22 2.39 8.01
C VAL A 10 -0.81 3.45 7.67
N PHE A 11 -0.46 4.32 6.74
CA PHE A 11 -1.32 5.31 6.13
C PHE A 11 -1.65 4.87 4.71
N GLY A 12 -2.86 5.13 4.26
CA GLY A 12 -3.25 4.82 2.89
C GLY A 12 -4.30 5.81 2.44
N LYS A 13 -4.09 6.42 1.28
CA LYS A 13 -4.97 7.46 0.71
C LYS A 13 -6.43 7.02 0.53
N PHE A 14 -6.66 5.71 0.56
CA PHE A 14 -7.92 5.02 0.37
C PHE A 14 -8.36 4.19 1.60
N LEU A 15 -7.60 4.27 2.71
CA LEU A 15 -7.91 3.61 3.97
C LEU A 15 -8.72 4.50 4.90
N ASP A 16 -8.62 5.82 4.73
CA ASP A 16 -9.38 6.77 5.53
C ASP A 16 -10.87 6.71 5.18
N PRO A 17 -11.75 6.33 6.13
CA PRO A 17 -13.20 6.30 5.91
C PRO A 17 -13.78 7.71 5.69
N LYS A 18 -13.01 8.76 6.01
CA LYS A 18 -13.36 10.18 5.76
C LYS A 18 -12.98 10.65 4.36
N SER A 19 -12.17 9.88 3.63
CA SER A 19 -11.83 10.19 2.25
C SER A 19 -12.94 9.64 1.35
N ASP A 20 -13.74 10.52 0.74
CA ASP A 20 -14.75 10.18 -0.27
C ASP A 20 -14.14 9.48 -1.53
N LYS A 21 -12.80 9.49 -1.62
CA LYS A 21 -12.04 8.81 -2.67
C LYS A 21 -11.93 7.33 -2.35
N LYS A 22 -12.67 6.52 -3.11
CA LYS A 22 -12.46 5.08 -3.22
C LYS A 22 -11.35 4.77 -4.23
N PRO A 23 -10.57 3.70 -4.02
CA PRO A 23 -9.61 3.25 -5.01
C PRO A 23 -10.38 2.81 -6.25
N MET A 24 -9.94 3.24 -7.43
CA MET A 24 -10.50 2.79 -8.69
C MET A 24 -9.53 1.83 -9.35
N THR A 25 -10.06 0.91 -10.15
CA THR A 25 -9.23 0.10 -11.03
C THR A 25 -8.30 1.00 -11.85
N GLY A 26 -7.04 0.58 -11.98
CA GLY A 26 -6.02 1.24 -12.83
C GLY A 26 -5.38 2.46 -12.19
N LYS A 27 -5.85 2.88 -11.01
CA LYS A 27 -5.22 3.93 -10.24
C LYS A 27 -4.21 3.34 -9.27
N LYS A 28 -3.06 3.98 -9.17
CA LYS A 28 -2.02 3.63 -8.19
C LYS A 28 -2.55 3.89 -6.78
N CYS A 29 -2.68 2.84 -6.00
CA CYS A 29 -3.07 2.89 -4.60
C CYS A 29 -1.81 3.03 -3.76
N LEU A 30 -1.53 4.26 -3.31
CA LEU A 30 -0.37 4.55 -2.45
C LEU A 30 -0.62 4.03 -1.03
N ILE A 31 0.41 3.37 -0.50
CA ILE A 31 0.51 2.85 0.86
C ILE A 31 1.75 3.48 1.47
N LEU A 32 1.58 4.19 2.57
CA LEU A 32 2.61 4.91 3.30
C LEU A 32 2.80 4.19 4.62
N ILE A 33 4.01 3.74 4.93
CA ILE A 33 4.28 3.05 6.20
C ILE A 33 5.36 3.83 6.91
N ARG A 34 5.01 4.41 8.05
CA ARG A 34 5.89 5.22 8.89
C ARG A 34 6.21 4.47 10.16
N SER A 35 7.49 4.47 10.53
CA SER A 35 7.93 4.05 11.85
C SER A 35 8.05 5.27 12.77
N ASP A 36 7.47 5.20 13.96
CA ASP A 36 7.71 6.19 15.03
C ASP A 36 9.06 5.95 15.74
N ASP A 37 9.70 4.80 15.48
CA ASP A 37 10.98 4.46 16.07
C ASP A 37 12.14 5.17 15.34
N GLU A 38 12.86 6.03 16.07
CA GLU A 38 13.94 6.85 15.51
C GLU A 38 15.18 6.05 15.10
N THR A 39 15.35 4.84 15.65
CA THR A 39 16.47 3.94 15.39
C THR A 39 16.31 3.12 14.11
N ILE A 40 15.13 3.16 13.50
CA ILE A 40 14.80 2.38 12.31
C ILE A 40 14.86 3.25 11.05
N ASP A 41 15.83 2.95 10.19
CA ASP A 41 15.91 3.52 8.85
C ASP A 41 14.89 2.92 7.88
N LYS A 42 14.51 3.69 6.85
CA LYS A 42 13.64 3.23 5.74
C LYS A 42 14.14 1.95 5.06
N SER A 43 15.45 1.75 4.98
CA SER A 43 16.04 0.56 4.37
C SER A 43 15.72 -0.70 5.18
N ILE A 44 15.89 -0.62 6.50
CA ILE A 44 15.61 -1.70 7.45
C ILE A 44 14.10 -1.96 7.49
N LEU A 45 13.30 -0.88 7.54
CA LEU A 45 11.85 -0.97 7.52
C LEU A 45 11.36 -1.65 6.24
N LYS A 46 11.85 -1.25 5.07
CA LYS A 46 11.51 -1.84 3.77
C LYS A 46 11.89 -3.32 3.69
N GLN A 47 13.04 -3.72 4.23
CA GLN A 47 13.46 -5.13 4.25
C GLN A 47 12.66 -5.96 5.24
N SER A 48 12.21 -5.35 6.34
CA SER A 48 11.47 -6.04 7.42
C SER A 48 9.97 -6.15 7.15
N ILE A 49 9.41 -5.24 6.35
CA ILE A 49 8.00 -5.19 6.00
C ILE A 49 7.71 -6.09 4.80
N LYS A 50 6.65 -6.89 4.90
CA LYS A 50 6.05 -7.69 3.84
C LYS A 50 4.60 -7.29 3.66
N CYS A 51 4.25 -6.87 2.45
CA CYS A 51 2.87 -6.61 2.05
C CYS A 51 2.39 -7.73 1.12
N GLN A 52 1.17 -8.19 1.35
CA GLN A 52 0.49 -9.16 0.51
C GLN A 52 -0.92 -8.64 0.26
N VAL A 53 -1.32 -8.50 -1.01
CA VAL A 53 -2.69 -8.13 -1.36
C VAL A 53 -3.41 -9.37 -1.83
N ASP A 54 -4.39 -9.80 -1.06
CA ASP A 54 -5.35 -10.81 -1.48
C ASP A 54 -6.55 -10.14 -2.13
N GLY A 55 -7.07 -10.72 -3.20
CA GLY A 55 -8.20 -10.14 -3.93
C GLY A 55 -8.44 -10.83 -5.26
N PRO A 56 -9.39 -10.35 -6.07
CA PRO A 56 -9.71 -10.91 -7.38
C PRO A 56 -8.53 -10.88 -8.35
N THR A 57 -7.62 -9.91 -8.20
CA THR A 57 -6.43 -9.77 -9.08
C THR A 57 -5.11 -9.96 -8.38
N LYS A 58 -5.11 -10.20 -7.06
CA LYS A 58 -3.92 -10.36 -6.21
C LYS A 58 -2.73 -9.48 -6.67
N PRO A 59 -2.92 -8.16 -6.77
CA PRO A 59 -1.89 -7.29 -7.35
C PRO A 59 -0.64 -7.27 -6.48
N ASP A 60 0.53 -7.30 -7.11
CA ASP A 60 1.80 -7.14 -6.41
C ASP A 60 1.97 -5.71 -5.90
N VAL A 61 2.51 -5.60 -4.68
CA VAL A 61 2.86 -4.31 -4.08
C VAL A 61 4.26 -3.93 -4.53
N LEU A 62 4.35 -2.82 -5.26
CA LEU A 62 5.59 -2.25 -5.75
C LEU A 62 6.07 -1.18 -4.76
N TRP A 63 7.23 -1.43 -4.16
CA TRP A 63 7.86 -0.48 -3.24
C TRP A 63 8.68 0.55 -4.01
N SER A 64 8.34 1.83 -3.87
CA SER A 64 9.10 2.92 -4.46
C SER A 64 9.58 3.89 -3.39
N THR A 65 10.88 4.16 -3.41
CA THR A 65 11.52 5.17 -2.55
C THR A 65 11.63 6.52 -3.26
N ALA A 66 11.22 6.60 -4.54
CA ALA A 66 11.27 7.82 -5.35
C ALA A 66 9.97 8.64 -5.29
N ILE A 67 8.99 8.17 -4.51
CA ILE A 67 7.76 8.92 -4.26
C ILE A 67 8.07 9.90 -3.13
N SER A 68 8.15 11.19 -3.46
CA SER A 68 8.36 12.28 -2.52
C SER A 68 7.06 13.07 -2.39
N GLU A 69 6.18 12.61 -1.51
CA GLU A 69 4.98 13.36 -1.09
C GLU A 69 5.36 14.23 0.12
N PRO A 70 4.67 15.35 0.37
CA PRO A 70 4.96 16.23 1.51
C PRO A 70 4.83 15.54 2.87
N ASP A 71 4.05 14.45 2.97
CA ASP A 71 3.88 13.63 4.17
C ASP A 71 4.92 12.49 4.32
N ILE A 72 5.92 12.41 3.43
CA ILE A 72 6.94 11.35 3.43
C ILE A 72 8.25 11.86 4.04
N ASP A 73 8.51 11.40 5.26
CA ASP A 73 9.80 11.58 5.95
C ASP A 73 10.82 10.47 5.59
N GLU A 74 12.07 10.65 6.02
CA GLU A 74 13.16 9.67 5.82
C GLU A 74 12.92 8.31 6.48
N ARG A 75 11.98 8.22 7.42
CA ARG A 75 11.54 6.99 8.13
C ARG A 75 10.22 6.43 7.60
N THR A 76 9.76 6.93 6.46
CA THR A 76 8.54 6.50 5.80
C THR A 76 8.89 5.77 4.51
N ILE A 77 8.34 4.57 4.33
CA ILE A 77 8.43 3.83 3.08
C ILE A 77 7.12 3.93 2.32
N VAL A 78 7.21 3.94 1.00
CA VAL A 78 6.05 4.04 0.12
C VAL A 78 5.94 2.79 -0.73
N GLY A 79 4.81 2.12 -0.61
CA GLY A 79 4.36 1.08 -1.51
C GLY A 79 3.24 1.61 -2.40
N TYR A 80 3.06 1.00 -3.55
CA TYR A 80 1.85 1.17 -4.31
C TYR A 80 1.46 -0.12 -5.01
N PHE A 81 0.16 -0.32 -5.22
CA PHE A 81 -0.35 -1.39 -6.05
C PHE A 81 -1.38 -0.82 -7.02
N VAL A 82 -1.59 -1.53 -8.14
CA VAL A 82 -2.58 -1.12 -9.15
C VAL A 82 -3.59 -2.25 -9.30
N PRO A 83 -4.81 -2.11 -8.73
CA PRO A 83 -5.84 -3.11 -8.92
C PRO A 83 -6.36 -3.03 -10.36
N THR A 84 -6.47 -4.17 -11.04
CA THR A 84 -7.02 -4.24 -12.40
C THR A 84 -8.50 -4.64 -12.41
N LYS A 85 -9.03 -5.21 -11.33
CA LYS A 85 -10.46 -5.55 -11.20
C LYS A 85 -11.10 -4.84 -10.01
N PRO A 86 -12.37 -4.48 -10.12
CA PRO A 86 -13.11 -3.97 -8.98
C PRO A 86 -13.40 -5.12 -8.00
N GLY A 87 -13.61 -4.75 -6.74
CA GLY A 87 -13.91 -5.68 -5.66
C GLY A 87 -13.06 -5.45 -4.42
N LYS A 88 -13.33 -6.29 -3.43
CA LYS A 88 -12.65 -6.25 -2.14
C LYS A 88 -11.24 -6.81 -2.26
N HIS A 89 -10.27 -5.98 -1.88
CA HIS A 89 -8.87 -6.36 -1.78
C HIS A 89 -8.43 -6.25 -0.33
N LEU A 90 -7.83 -7.30 0.21
CA LEU A 90 -7.33 -7.37 1.57
C LEU A 90 -5.82 -7.20 1.54
N LEU A 91 -5.34 -6.03 1.92
CA LEU A 91 -3.92 -5.77 2.09
C LEU A 91 -3.48 -6.24 3.48
N THR A 92 -2.73 -7.34 3.51
CA THR A 92 -2.07 -7.82 4.71
C THR A 92 -0.65 -7.26 4.80
N VAL A 93 -0.36 -6.52 5.87
CA VAL A 93 0.97 -5.98 6.14
C VAL A 93 1.56 -6.66 7.37
N LYS A 94 2.76 -7.23 7.21
CA LYS A 94 3.50 -7.93 8.26
C LYS A 94 4.88 -7.33 8.39
N CYS A 95 5.37 -7.12 9.61
CA CYS A 95 6.74 -6.72 9.90
C CYS A 95 7.44 -7.83 10.69
N GLN A 96 8.58 -8.32 10.20
CA GLN A 96 9.35 -9.41 10.82
C GLN A 96 8.49 -10.64 11.23
N GLY A 97 7.46 -10.96 10.44
CA GLY A 97 6.54 -12.07 10.71
C GLY A 97 5.35 -11.73 11.63
N LYS A 98 5.31 -10.56 12.26
CA LYS A 98 4.16 -10.07 13.03
C LYS A 98 3.24 -9.21 12.17
N LYS A 99 1.92 -9.28 12.37
CA LYS A 99 0.95 -8.43 11.64
C LYS A 99 0.95 -7.02 12.25
N LEU A 100 0.91 -5.99 11.41
CA LEU A 100 0.79 -4.61 11.89
C LEU A 100 -0.62 -4.31 12.41
N SER A 101 -0.71 -3.29 13.25
CA SER A 101 -1.98 -2.79 13.75
C SER A 101 -2.82 -2.22 12.58
N GLY A 102 -4.08 -2.65 12.49
CA GLY A 102 -4.98 -2.34 11.37
C GLY A 102 -4.91 -3.30 10.18
N SER A 103 -3.94 -4.21 10.12
CA SER A 103 -3.88 -5.26 9.09
C SER A 103 -4.78 -6.45 9.47
N PRO A 104 -5.54 -7.04 8.52
CA PRO A 104 -5.60 -6.71 7.10
C PRO A 104 -6.49 -5.49 6.81
N PHE A 105 -6.05 -4.66 5.86
CA PHE A 105 -6.79 -3.50 5.42
C PHE A 105 -7.71 -3.85 4.24
N GLU A 106 -8.99 -3.55 4.34
CA GLU A 106 -9.96 -3.75 3.26
C GLU A 106 -9.98 -2.53 2.33
N TYR A 107 -9.50 -2.72 1.10
CA TYR A 107 -9.64 -1.78 0.00
C TYR A 107 -10.83 -2.19 -0.87
N ASN A 108 -11.88 -1.38 -0.87
CA ASN A 108 -13.01 -1.59 -1.75
C ASN A 108 -12.79 -0.86 -3.08
N VAL A 109 -12.25 -1.58 -4.06
CA VAL A 109 -11.92 -1.02 -5.37
C VAL A 109 -13.18 -0.93 -6.23
N GLY A 110 -13.53 0.29 -6.64
CA GLY A 110 -14.63 0.55 -7.57
C GLY A 110 -14.17 0.67 -9.03
N GLY A 111 -15.15 0.82 -9.92
CA GLY A 111 -14.93 0.96 -11.36
C GLY A 111 -15.12 -0.35 -12.12
N ASP A 112 -14.60 -0.38 -13.34
CA ASP A 112 -14.73 -1.52 -14.26
C ASP A 112 -13.48 -2.38 -14.29
N CYS A 113 -13.60 -3.61 -14.77
CA CYS A 113 -12.45 -4.47 -15.05
C CYS A 113 -11.55 -3.80 -16.11
N LEU A 114 -10.27 -3.61 -15.79
CA LEU A 114 -9.30 -3.03 -16.70
C LEU A 114 -8.47 -4.10 -17.37
N ASP A 115 -8.60 -4.12 -18.69
CA ASP A 115 -7.69 -4.81 -19.57
C ASP A 115 -6.50 -3.89 -19.85
N ILE A 116 -5.32 -4.30 -19.38
CA ILE A 116 -4.07 -3.54 -19.52
C ILE A 116 -3.77 -3.27 -21.01
N ASN A 117 -4.08 -4.24 -21.89
CA ASN A 117 -4.01 -4.09 -23.35
C ASN A 117 -4.89 -2.94 -23.85
N LYS A 118 -6.13 -2.88 -23.35
CA LYS A 118 -7.11 -1.85 -23.74
C LYS A 118 -6.75 -0.46 -23.21
N LEU A 119 -5.98 -0.39 -22.12
CA LEU A 119 -5.46 0.88 -21.58
C LEU A 119 -4.29 1.42 -22.40
N LEU A 120 -3.40 0.54 -22.88
CA LEU A 120 -2.29 0.91 -23.76
C LEU A 120 -2.79 1.36 -25.13
N GLU A 121 -3.85 0.74 -25.66
CA GLU A 121 -4.49 1.14 -26.93
C GLU A 121 -5.16 2.53 -26.87
N LYS A 122 -5.56 3.01 -25.69
CA LYS A 122 -6.15 4.36 -25.53
C LYS A 122 -5.12 5.49 -25.46
N VAL A 123 -3.82 5.17 -25.48
CA VAL A 123 -2.71 6.13 -25.56
C VAL A 123 -2.10 6.07 -26.98
N CYS A 124 -2.94 6.00 -28.00
CA CYS A 124 -2.60 6.19 -29.40
C CYS A 124 -3.55 7.21 -30.03
#